data_AF-A0A1I7SB24-F1
#
_entry.id   AF-A0A1I7SB24-F1
#
_cell.length_a   1.000
_cell.length_b   1.000
_cell.length_c   1.000
_cell.angle_alpha   90.00
_cell.angle_beta   90.00
_cell.angle_gamma   90.00
#
_symmetry.space_group_name_H-M   'P 1'
#
loop_
_entity.id
_entity.type
_entity.pdbx_description
1 polymer ?
#
loop_
_entity_poly.entity_id
_entity_poly.type
_entity_poly.pdbx_seq_one_letter_code
_entity_poly.pdbx_strand_id
1 'polypeptide(L)'
;MTETQMEVESNEQKEIKTEKLVPTNKSNRWWKNVQKERSSHIVKDRPLHTKWAVKMKKKAELENAKKLQQQIRDNLAQERAEKIAKRKENEERRKANIAKSEIVQVIKNTEKLKRLKKKQLKTIKKMDTTEIAQRTVTE
;
A
#
# COMPACT_ATOMS: atom_id res chain seq x y z
N MET A 1 -21.45 -42.76 69.84
CA MET A 1 -22.76 -42.88 70.51
C MET A 1 -23.80 -43.08 69.43
N THR A 2 -24.20 -44.33 69.30
CA THR A 2 -25.20 -44.90 68.38
C THR A 2 -26.62 -44.48 68.74
N GLU A 3 -27.52 -44.57 67.75
CA GLU A 3 -28.95 -44.96 67.78
C GLU A 3 -29.74 -44.07 66.80
N THR A 4 -30.14 -44.52 65.61
CA THR A 4 -31.07 -45.61 65.21
C THR A 4 -32.53 -45.29 65.51
N GLN A 5 -33.30 -45.01 64.45
CA GLN A 5 -34.72 -45.34 64.15
C GLN A 5 -35.23 -44.31 63.09
N MET A 6 -35.51 -44.68 61.83
CA MET A 6 -36.75 -45.32 61.30
C MET A 6 -38.01 -44.68 61.91
N GLU A 7 -39.00 -44.07 61.24
CA GLU A 7 -39.52 -43.93 59.86
C GLU A 7 -40.16 -42.52 59.78
N VAL A 8 -40.49 -41.91 58.64
CA VAL A 8 -41.86 -41.92 58.04
C VAL A 8 -41.81 -40.98 56.81
N GLU A 9 -42.19 -41.53 55.63
CA GLU A 9 -43.06 -40.99 54.55
C GLU A 9 -43.09 -39.45 54.30
N SER A 10 -43.17 -38.88 53.10
CA SER A 10 -43.49 -39.33 51.75
C SER A 10 -43.41 -38.11 50.79
N ASN A 11 -43.26 -38.39 49.49
CA ASN A 11 -43.94 -37.68 48.39
C ASN A 11 -43.53 -36.22 48.05
N GLU A 12 -42.50 -36.07 47.22
CA GLU A 12 -42.31 -34.83 46.46
C GLU A 12 -42.68 -35.07 44.99
N GLN A 13 -43.96 -34.86 44.70
CA GLN A 13 -44.48 -34.92 43.34
C GLN A 13 -43.91 -33.76 42.53
N LYS A 14 -43.14 -34.09 41.49
CA LYS A 14 -42.86 -33.16 40.40
C LYS A 14 -44.17 -32.90 39.68
N GLU A 15 -44.73 -31.71 39.87
CA GLU A 15 -45.84 -31.21 39.08
C GLU A 15 -45.46 -31.24 37.59
N ILE A 16 -46.00 -32.23 36.87
CA ILE A 16 -46.10 -32.18 35.42
C ILE A 16 -47.08 -31.05 35.13
N LYS A 17 -46.54 -29.87 34.78
CA LYS A 17 -47.36 -28.80 34.23
C LYS A 17 -48.03 -29.36 32.97
N THR A 18 -49.31 -29.68 33.09
CA THR A 18 -50.17 -30.01 31.97
C THR A 18 -50.28 -28.76 31.13
N GLU A 19 -49.43 -28.64 30.11
CA GLU A 19 -49.58 -27.62 29.09
C GLU A 19 -50.98 -27.76 28.50
N LYS A 20 -51.81 -26.73 28.72
CA LYS A 20 -53.16 -26.64 28.17
C LYS A 20 -53.08 -26.89 26.67
N LEU A 21 -53.67 -27.98 26.19
CA LEU A 21 -53.88 -28.21 24.76
C LEU A 21 -54.63 -27.00 24.19
N VAL A 22 -53.89 -26.13 23.49
CA VAL A 22 -54.49 -25.03 22.74
C VAL A 22 -55.39 -25.68 21.70
N PRO A 23 -56.69 -25.35 21.62
CA PRO A 23 -57.58 -25.95 20.64
C PRO A 23 -57.04 -25.63 19.24
N THR A 24 -56.49 -26.66 18.58
CA THR A 24 -56.12 -26.60 17.18
C THR A 24 -57.39 -26.57 16.34
N ASN A 25 -57.33 -25.96 15.17
CA ASN A 25 -58.42 -26.03 14.21
C ASN A 25 -58.74 -27.49 13.87
N LYS A 26 -60.01 -27.80 13.53
CA LYS A 26 -60.44 -29.18 13.18
C LYS A 26 -59.57 -29.87 12.11
N SER A 27 -58.94 -29.09 11.23
CA SER A 27 -58.07 -29.61 10.16
C SER A 27 -56.58 -29.70 10.51
N ASN A 28 -56.16 -29.31 11.71
CA ASN A 28 -54.75 -29.21 12.17
C ASN A 28 -53.80 -28.51 11.16
N ARG A 29 -54.35 -27.62 10.32
CA ARG A 29 -53.58 -26.88 9.32
C ARG A 29 -53.02 -25.63 9.98
N TRP A 30 -51.69 -25.57 10.07
CA TRP A 30 -50.96 -24.50 10.76
C TRP A 30 -51.29 -23.07 10.27
N TRP A 31 -51.58 -22.90 8.97
CA TRP A 31 -51.93 -21.60 8.38
C TRP A 31 -53.34 -21.10 8.71
N LYS A 32 -54.18 -21.94 9.32
CA LYS A 32 -55.52 -21.56 9.81
C LYS A 32 -55.51 -21.24 11.31
N ASN A 33 -54.36 -21.29 11.97
CA ASN A 33 -54.25 -20.82 13.34
C ASN A 33 -54.44 -19.30 13.35
N VAL A 34 -55.38 -18.82 14.17
CA VAL A 34 -55.59 -17.38 14.34
C VAL A 34 -54.39 -16.82 15.09
N GLN A 35 -53.69 -15.87 14.48
CA GLN A 35 -52.60 -15.15 15.14
C GLN A 35 -53.19 -14.32 16.28
N LYS A 36 -52.86 -14.67 17.53
CA LYS A 36 -53.32 -13.98 18.75
C LYS A 36 -52.40 -12.86 19.20
N GLU A 37 -51.22 -12.76 18.59
CA GLU A 37 -50.22 -11.75 18.93
C GLU A 37 -50.58 -10.38 18.38
N ARG A 38 -50.17 -9.32 19.09
CA ARG A 38 -50.33 -7.94 18.64
C ARG A 38 -49.44 -7.68 17.42
N SER A 39 -49.87 -6.81 16.51
CA SER A 39 -49.08 -6.41 15.33
C SER A 39 -47.72 -5.76 15.65
N SER A 40 -47.51 -5.33 16.90
CA SER A 40 -46.22 -4.87 17.42
C SER A 40 -45.18 -5.99 17.62
N HIS A 41 -45.60 -7.25 17.63
CA HIS A 41 -44.69 -8.41 17.70
C HIS A 41 -44.04 -8.73 16.35
N ILE A 42 -44.57 -8.17 15.25
CA ILE A 42 -43.94 -8.25 13.93
C ILE A 42 -42.72 -7.31 13.93
N VAL A 43 -41.53 -7.91 14.00
CA VAL A 43 -40.28 -7.20 13.78
C VAL A 43 -40.28 -6.70 12.35
N LYS A 44 -40.42 -5.38 12.18
CA LYS A 44 -40.32 -4.75 10.85
C LYS A 44 -38.87 -4.83 10.38
N ASP A 45 -38.66 -5.45 9.23
CA ASP A 45 -37.34 -5.48 8.61
C ASP A 45 -36.81 -4.08 8.38
N ARG A 46 -35.49 -3.93 8.54
CA ARG A 46 -34.81 -2.68 8.21
C ARG A 46 -35.04 -2.40 6.71
N PRO A 47 -35.37 -1.16 6.32
CA PRO A 47 -35.55 -0.84 4.92
C PRO A 47 -34.25 -1.12 4.16
N LEU A 48 -34.37 -1.74 2.98
CA LEU A 48 -33.25 -2.12 2.13
C LEU A 48 -32.41 -0.91 1.67
N HIS A 49 -32.99 0.29 1.73
CA HIS A 49 -32.34 1.53 1.32
C HIS A 49 -31.57 2.22 2.46
N THR A 50 -30.39 2.77 2.12
CA THR A 50 -29.67 3.67 3.01
C THR A 50 -30.24 5.09 2.96
N LYS A 51 -30.23 5.80 4.10
CA LYS A 51 -30.61 7.21 4.18
C LYS A 51 -29.69 8.07 3.30
N TRP A 52 -30.22 9.15 2.73
CA TRP A 52 -29.46 10.07 1.88
C TRP A 52 -28.18 10.61 2.52
N ALA A 53 -28.24 11.01 3.80
CA ALA A 53 -27.08 11.48 4.55
C ALA A 53 -25.93 10.47 4.57
N VAL A 54 -26.23 9.18 4.71
CA VAL A 54 -25.23 8.09 4.70
C VAL A 54 -24.60 7.94 3.31
N LYS A 55 -25.41 8.06 2.25
CA LYS A 55 -24.91 8.03 0.86
C LYS A 55 -23.97 9.21 0.59
N MET A 56 -24.33 10.41 1.05
CA MET A 56 -23.50 11.60 0.89
C MET A 56 -22.19 11.50 1.67
N LYS A 57 -22.22 10.99 2.91
CA LYS A 57 -21.01 10.74 3.68
C LYS A 57 -20.07 9.77 2.97
N LYS A 58 -20.59 8.63 2.48
CA LYS A 58 -19.80 7.65 1.73
C LYS A 58 -19.22 8.23 0.45
N LYS A 59 -19.97 9.08 -0.26
CA LYS A 59 -19.46 9.78 -1.46
C LYS A 59 -18.31 10.72 -1.10
N ALA A 60 -18.43 11.50 -0.02
CA ALA A 60 -17.37 12.39 0.43
C ALA A 60 -16.10 11.63 0.84
N GLU A 61 -16.25 10.52 1.57
CA GLU A 61 -15.13 9.65 1.96
C GLU A 61 -14.40 9.08 0.74
N LEU A 62 -15.13 8.61 -0.27
CA LEU A 62 -14.55 8.10 -1.52
C LEU A 62 -13.80 9.19 -2.29
N GLU A 63 -14.35 10.39 -2.40
CA GLU A 63 -13.67 11.51 -3.06
C GLU A 63 -12.39 11.93 -2.32
N ASN A 64 -12.42 11.94 -0.99
CA ASN A 64 -11.23 12.21 -0.19
C ASN A 64 -10.15 11.12 -0.37
N ALA A 65 -10.54 9.85 -0.37
CA ALA A 65 -9.62 8.74 -0.61
C ALA A 65 -8.97 8.81 -2.00
N LYS A 66 -9.74 9.14 -3.05
CA LYS A 66 -9.21 9.34 -4.41
C LYS A 66 -8.21 10.49 -4.48
N LYS A 67 -8.52 11.62 -3.85
CA LYS A 67 -7.61 12.79 -3.80
C LYS A 67 -6.29 12.42 -3.13
N LEU A 68 -6.34 11.72 -1.99
CA LEU A 68 -5.15 11.27 -1.30
C LEU A 68 -4.34 10.29 -2.16
N GLN A 69 -5.02 9.34 -2.81
CA GLN A 69 -4.37 8.39 -3.71
C GLN A 69 -3.66 9.11 -4.88
N GLN A 70 -4.29 10.14 -5.44
CA GLN A 70 -3.71 10.94 -6.52
C GLN A 70 -2.47 11.70 -6.03
N GLN A 71 -2.55 12.36 -4.87
CA GLN A 71 -1.40 13.05 -4.26
C GLN A 71 -0.20 12.11 -4.05
N ILE A 72 -0.44 10.89 -3.56
CA ILE A 72 0.62 9.89 -3.39
C ILE A 72 1.26 9.51 -4.73
N ARG A 73 0.46 9.30 -5.77
CA ARG A 73 0.98 8.99 -7.12
C ARG A 73 1.81 10.13 -7.68
N ASP A 74 1.32 11.36 -7.55
CA ASP A 74 1.98 12.55 -8.07
C ASP A 74 3.33 12.77 -7.37
N ASN A 75 3.38 12.63 -6.04
CA ASN A 75 4.63 12.71 -5.27
C ASN A 75 5.64 11.64 -5.71
N LEU A 76 5.20 10.38 -5.87
CA LEU A 76 6.08 9.30 -6.34
C LEU A 76 6.58 9.53 -7.77
N ALA A 77 5.75 10.11 -8.64
CA ALA A 77 6.13 10.47 -10.00
C ALA A 77 7.17 11.60 -10.01
N GLN A 78 6.97 12.64 -9.19
CA GLN A 78 7.92 13.74 -9.02
C GLN A 78 9.28 13.24 -8.51
N GLU A 79 9.31 12.42 -7.46
CA GLU A 79 10.56 11.85 -6.95
C GLU A 79 11.32 11.03 -8.00
N ARG A 80 10.61 10.24 -8.81
CA ARG A 80 11.22 9.48 -9.91
C ARG A 80 11.78 10.39 -10.99
N ALA A 81 11.01 11.41 -11.40
CA ALA A 81 11.44 12.38 -12.40
C ALA A 81 12.70 13.14 -11.93
N GLU A 82 12.75 13.56 -10.67
CA GLU A 82 13.91 14.22 -10.07
C GLU A 82 15.14 13.31 -10.05
N LYS A 83 14.99 12.03 -9.69
CA LYS A 83 16.10 11.06 -9.70
C LYS A 83 16.64 10.87 -11.11
N ILE A 84 15.77 10.78 -12.11
CA ILE A 84 16.16 10.66 -13.53
C ILE A 84 16.88 11.94 -13.99
N ALA A 85 16.35 13.11 -13.67
CA ALA A 85 16.96 14.39 -14.01
C ALA A 85 18.37 14.52 -13.40
N LYS A 86 18.52 14.22 -12.11
CA LYS A 86 19.83 14.21 -11.41
C LYS A 86 20.80 13.22 -12.04
N ARG A 87 20.32 12.04 -12.46
CA ARG A 87 21.16 11.04 -13.14
C ARG A 87 21.63 11.55 -14.50
N LYS A 88 20.72 12.12 -15.29
CA LYS A 88 21.04 12.68 -16.61
C LYS A 88 22.06 13.81 -16.49
N GLU A 89 21.86 14.74 -15.54
CA GLU A 89 22.81 15.82 -15.26
C GLU A 89 24.19 15.28 -14.86
N ASN A 90 24.23 14.26 -13.99
CA ASN A 90 25.48 13.62 -13.58
C ASN A 90 26.20 12.93 -14.75
N GLU A 91 25.46 12.28 -15.64
CA GLU A 91 25.99 11.66 -16.85
C GLU A 91 26.53 12.70 -17.83
N GLU A 92 25.82 13.81 -18.03
CA GLU A 92 26.28 14.95 -18.83
C GLU A 92 27.54 15.58 -18.25
N ARG A 93 27.58 15.81 -16.94
CA ARG A 93 28.77 16.30 -16.23
C ARG A 93 29.94 15.33 -16.36
N ARG A 94 29.69 14.02 -16.28
CA ARG A 94 30.73 12.99 -16.47
C ARG A 94 31.26 13.02 -17.90
N LYS A 95 30.40 13.10 -18.91
CA LYS A 95 30.80 13.22 -20.33
C LYS A 95 31.61 14.49 -20.57
N ALA A 96 31.18 15.63 -20.03
CA ALA A 96 31.90 16.89 -20.12
C ALA A 96 33.27 16.83 -19.42
N ASN A 97 33.34 16.20 -18.25
CA ASN A 97 34.61 15.99 -17.54
C ASN A 97 35.54 15.04 -18.28
N ILE A 98 35.01 13.99 -18.92
CA ILE A 98 35.77 13.09 -19.78
C ILE A 98 36.35 13.89 -20.95
N ALA A 99 35.52 14.62 -21.70
CA ALA A 99 35.96 15.45 -22.82
C ALA A 99 37.02 16.48 -22.38
N LYS A 100 36.83 17.14 -21.23
CA LYS A 100 37.82 18.07 -20.67
C LYS A 100 39.12 17.37 -20.28
N SER A 101 39.04 16.17 -19.70
CA SER A 101 40.22 15.38 -19.31
C SER A 101 40.96 14.77 -20.50
N GLU A 102 40.26 14.61 -21.62
CA GLU A 102 40.81 14.17 -22.89
C GLU A 102 41.58 15.29 -23.61
N ILE A 103 41.35 16.56 -23.27
CA ILE A 103 42.18 17.67 -23.73
C ILE A 103 43.58 17.51 -23.13
N VAL A 104 44.50 16.95 -23.93
CA VAL A 104 45.90 16.74 -23.54
C VAL A 104 46.78 17.84 -24.11
N GLN A 105 47.77 18.29 -23.34
CA GLN A 105 48.82 19.17 -23.83
C GLN A 105 49.90 18.35 -24.53
N VAL A 106 50.13 18.63 -25.82
CA VAL A 106 51.17 17.98 -26.60
C VAL A 106 52.56 18.46 -26.16
N ILE A 107 53.43 17.53 -25.76
CA ILE A 107 54.82 17.83 -25.38
C ILE A 107 55.68 17.85 -26.64
N LYS A 108 55.90 19.05 -27.20
CA LYS A 108 56.69 19.24 -28.43
C LYS A 108 58.20 19.01 -28.23
N ASN A 109 58.75 19.37 -27.07
CA ASN A 109 60.19 19.23 -26.79
C ASN A 109 60.46 18.00 -25.90
N THR A 110 61.24 17.05 -26.43
CA THR A 110 61.59 15.77 -25.78
C THR A 110 62.59 15.91 -24.63
N GLU A 111 63.41 16.96 -24.59
CA GLU A 111 64.31 17.22 -23.46
C GLU A 111 63.54 17.46 -22.16
N LYS A 112 62.31 18.00 -22.26
CA LYS A 112 61.45 18.20 -21.10
C LYS A 112 61.14 16.88 -20.39
N LEU A 113 60.95 15.78 -21.12
CA LEU A 113 60.71 14.45 -20.53
C LEU A 113 61.91 13.98 -19.72
N LYS A 114 63.13 14.27 -20.19
CA LYS A 114 64.38 13.88 -19.52
C LYS A 114 64.62 14.65 -18.22
N ARG A 115 64.05 15.86 -18.10
CA ARG A 115 64.19 16.73 -16.92
C ARG A 115 63.12 16.49 -15.85
N LEU A 116 62.04 15.78 -16.17
CA LEU A 116 60.92 15.57 -15.24
C LEU A 116 61.22 14.51 -14.18
N LYS A 117 60.60 14.68 -13.01
CA LYS A 117 60.68 13.69 -11.91
C LYS A 117 59.91 12.42 -12.29
N LYS A 118 60.38 11.26 -11.83
CA LYS A 118 59.77 9.94 -12.08
C LYS A 118 58.26 9.87 -11.78
N LYS A 119 57.76 10.65 -10.80
CA LYS A 119 56.32 10.73 -10.49
C LYS A 119 55.50 11.46 -11.58
N GLN A 120 56.05 12.51 -12.20
CA GLN A 120 55.37 13.27 -13.26
C GLN A 120 55.31 12.48 -14.57
N LEU A 121 56.36 11.71 -14.88
CA LEU A 121 56.40 10.81 -16.05
C LEU A 121 55.28 9.75 -16.03
N LYS A 122 54.84 9.31 -14.84
CA LYS A 122 53.73 8.34 -14.69
C LYS A 122 52.37 8.92 -15.09
N THR A 123 52.21 10.24 -15.06
CA THR A 123 50.95 10.92 -15.42
C THR A 123 50.84 11.11 -16.94
N ILE A 124 51.97 11.14 -17.66
CA ILE A 124 52.00 11.36 -19.11
C ILE A 124 51.50 10.11 -19.83
N LYS A 125 50.47 10.26 -20.66
CA LYS A 125 49.96 9.20 -21.55
C LYS A 125 50.48 9.41 -22.96
N LYS A 126 50.79 8.32 -23.66
CA LYS A 126 51.07 8.36 -25.11
C LYS A 126 49.73 8.24 -25.84
N MET A 127 49.38 9.24 -26.64
CA MET A 127 48.15 9.28 -27.45
C MET A 127 48.52 9.66 -28.89
N ASP A 128 47.72 9.20 -29.85
CA ASP A 128 47.88 9.60 -31.25
C ASP A 128 47.53 11.08 -31.42
N THR A 129 48.39 11.81 -32.12
CA THR A 129 48.31 13.27 -32.30
C THR A 129 48.25 13.69 -33.77
N THR A 130 48.00 12.72 -34.66
CA THR A 130 47.98 12.90 -36.12
C THR A 130 47.05 14.03 -36.56
N GLU A 131 45.86 14.14 -35.95
CA GLU A 131 44.88 15.20 -36.26
C GLU A 131 45.33 16.59 -35.81
N ILE A 132 46.00 16.70 -34.66
CA ILE A 132 46.50 17.98 -34.13
C ILE A 132 47.64 18.49 -35.01
N ALA A 133 48.50 17.58 -35.48
CA ALA A 133 49.60 17.91 -36.38
C ALA A 133 49.09 18.39 -37.76
N GLN A 134 48.02 17.80 -38.29
CA GLN A 134 47.43 18.22 -39.58
C GLN A 134 46.80 19.63 -39.50
N ARG A 135 46.13 19.97 -38.39
CA ARG A 135 45.56 21.32 -38.19
C ARG A 135 46.61 22.41 -38.15
N THR A 136 47.77 22.17 -37.52
CA THR A 136 48.84 23.18 -37.44
C THR A 136 49.59 23.44 -38.75
N VAL A 137 49.39 22.61 -39.77
CA VAL A 137 50.03 22.74 -41.10
C VAL A 137 49.09 23.41 -42.11
N THR A 138 47.79 23.45 -41.80
CA THR A 138 46.74 23.97 -42.69
C THR A 138 46.29 25.38 -42.33
N GLU A 139 46.66 25.88 -41.14
CA GLU A 139 46.62 27.30 -40.74
C GLU A 139 47.98 27.98 -41.01
#